data_AF-A0A2N8MEL9-F1
#
_entry.id   AF-A0A2N8MEL9-F1
#
_cell.length_a   1.000
_cell.length_b   1.000
_cell.length_c   1.000
_cell.angle_alpha   90.00
_cell.angle_beta   90.00
_cell.angle_gamma   90.00
#
_symmetry.space_group_name_H-M   'P 1'
#
loop_
_entity.id
_entity.type
_entity.pdbx_description
1 polymer ?
#
loop_
_entity_poly.entity_id
_entity_poly.type
_entity_poly.pdbx_seq_one_letter_code
_entity_poly.pdbx_strand_id
1 'polypeptide(L)'
;MKSEMALVPETSIAGRALITVVAIMTFLASLTAGAAILISDASRGWQDEVAREMTIQIRPTAGRDLDADSAKAVELARAMPGVTSVRAYTKAQSEELLQPWLGSGLDLSELPVPRLIVVTLDKQERLDIAVLRKRLSGAIPGTTIDDHRVWLERLAIMAKSVVFAAAVIFALVLAAMILAVAFATQGAMAGNREIIEVLHFVGAADSYISRQFQRHFFQLGLRGGAIGGGLAILAFFASGTVAAWLRATPGGDQLEAMFGDFSLGENIYAAIALIAAGIAIVTGFVSRVIVFRHLRDLS
;
A
#
# COMPACT_ATOMS: atom_id res chain seq x y z
N MET A 1 6.74 -50.86 8.92
CA MET A 1 6.81 -49.38 8.99
C MET A 1 7.42 -49.00 10.32
N LYS A 2 8.72 -48.66 10.32
CA LYS A 2 9.50 -48.32 11.52
C LYS A 2 9.42 -46.81 11.68
N SER A 3 8.90 -46.36 12.83
CA SER A 3 8.88 -44.95 13.25
C SER A 3 10.30 -44.40 13.21
N GLU A 4 10.54 -43.38 12.38
CA GLU A 4 11.77 -42.58 12.41
C GLU A 4 11.82 -41.86 13.76
N MET A 5 12.74 -42.26 14.65
CA MET A 5 13.00 -41.54 15.89
C MET A 5 13.47 -40.12 15.56
N ALA A 6 12.60 -39.14 15.81
CA ALA A 6 12.95 -37.72 15.77
C ALA A 6 14.06 -37.44 16.80
N LEU A 7 15.23 -37.01 16.32
CA LEU A 7 16.42 -36.67 17.12
C LEU A 7 16.23 -35.45 18.03
N VAL A 8 15.11 -34.73 17.91
CA VAL A 8 14.74 -33.60 18.75
C VAL A 8 13.37 -33.91 19.35
N PRO A 9 13.20 -33.91 20.68
CA PRO A 9 11.90 -34.14 21.30
C PRO A 9 10.88 -33.13 20.74
N GLU A 10 9.78 -33.61 20.16
CA GLU A 10 8.79 -32.77 19.46
C GLU A 10 8.02 -31.80 20.37
N THR A 11 8.33 -31.76 21.68
CA THR A 11 7.57 -31.02 22.69
C THR A 11 8.44 -30.31 23.72
N SER A 12 9.56 -29.69 23.33
CA SER A 12 10.28 -28.79 24.23
C SER A 12 9.62 -27.40 24.27
N ILE A 13 9.69 -26.73 25.42
CA ILE A 13 9.22 -25.34 25.62
C ILE A 13 9.83 -24.41 24.56
N ALA A 14 11.07 -24.66 24.14
CA ALA A 14 11.78 -23.91 23.11
C ALA A 14 11.10 -24.01 21.73
N GLY A 15 10.60 -25.19 21.35
CA GLY A 15 9.88 -25.38 20.08
C GLY A 15 8.55 -24.60 20.04
N ARG A 16 7.79 -24.62 21.14
CA ARG A 16 6.53 -23.84 21.24
C ARG A 16 6.79 -22.34 21.24
N ALA A 17 7.81 -21.88 21.98
CA ALA A 17 8.21 -20.48 21.98
C ALA A 17 8.58 -20.00 20.58
N LEU A 18 9.33 -20.81 19.81
CA LEU A 18 9.70 -20.47 18.44
C LEU A 18 8.48 -20.37 17.52
N ILE A 19 7.53 -21.31 17.59
CA ILE A 19 6.28 -21.22 16.80
C ILE A 19 5.55 -19.91 17.11
N THR A 20 5.42 -19.54 18.38
CA THR A 20 4.77 -18.29 18.80
C THR A 20 5.49 -17.07 18.24
N VAL A 21 6.82 -17.02 18.32
CA VAL A 21 7.61 -15.90 17.76
C VAL A 21 7.44 -15.82 16.25
N VAL A 22 7.53 -16.94 15.53
CA VAL A 22 7.32 -16.98 14.08
C VAL A 22 5.90 -16.55 13.71
N ALA A 23 4.89 -16.96 14.48
CA ALA A 23 3.51 -16.54 14.26
C ALA A 23 3.32 -15.04 14.44
N ILE A 24 3.86 -14.45 15.51
CA ILE A 24 3.82 -13.00 15.75
C ILE A 24 4.54 -12.26 14.62
N MET A 25 5.74 -12.70 14.24
CA MET A 25 6.51 -12.04 13.19
C MET A 25 5.83 -12.16 11.82
N THR A 26 5.21 -13.30 11.51
CA THR A 26 4.44 -13.47 10.28
C THR A 26 3.21 -12.58 10.26
N PHE A 27 2.52 -12.47 11.40
CA PHE A 27 1.38 -11.57 11.54
C PHE A 27 1.78 -10.11 11.32
N LEU A 28 2.85 -9.64 12.00
CA LEU A 28 3.35 -8.27 11.86
C LEU A 28 3.84 -7.98 10.43
N ALA A 29 4.60 -8.90 9.83
CA ALA A 29 5.08 -8.79 8.45
C ALA A 29 3.90 -8.68 7.46
N SER A 30 2.87 -9.50 7.65
CA SER A 30 1.65 -9.49 6.85
C SER A 30 0.87 -8.18 7.02
N LEU A 31 0.77 -7.66 8.25
CA LEU A 31 0.10 -6.40 8.54
C LEU A 31 0.81 -5.21 7.90
N THR A 32 2.15 -5.15 8.02
CA THR A 32 2.96 -4.09 7.39
C THR A 32 2.86 -4.14 5.87
N ALA A 33 2.95 -5.32 5.27
CA ALA A 33 2.84 -5.48 3.83
C ALA A 33 1.43 -5.11 3.33
N GLY A 34 0.37 -5.59 3.99
CA GLY A 34 -1.00 -5.25 3.63
C GLY A 34 -1.29 -3.75 3.77
N ALA A 35 -0.79 -3.10 4.83
CA ALA A 35 -0.88 -1.65 4.96
C ALA A 35 -0.17 -0.90 3.82
N ALA A 36 1.03 -1.35 3.42
CA ALA A 36 1.76 -0.76 2.30
C ALA A 36 1.02 -0.90 0.97
N ILE A 37 0.39 -2.07 0.72
CA ILE A 37 -0.43 -2.31 -0.47
C ILE A 37 -1.64 -1.38 -0.47
N LEU A 38 -2.39 -1.32 0.63
CA LEU A 38 -3.58 -0.46 0.75
C LEU A 38 -3.25 1.02 0.52
N ILE A 39 -2.15 1.52 1.11
CA ILE A 39 -1.73 2.91 0.95
C ILE A 39 -1.29 3.19 -0.49
N SER A 40 -0.58 2.25 -1.12
CA SER A 40 -0.18 2.37 -2.53
C SER A 40 -1.40 2.41 -3.46
N ASP A 41 -2.37 1.53 -3.24
CA ASP A 41 -3.55 1.42 -4.08
C ASP A 41 -4.47 2.63 -3.92
N ALA A 42 -4.71 3.08 -2.69
CA ALA A 42 -5.45 4.32 -2.40
C ALA A 42 -4.77 5.54 -3.07
N SER A 43 -3.44 5.65 -2.96
CA SER A 43 -2.70 6.75 -3.58
C SER A 43 -2.81 6.74 -5.11
N ARG A 44 -2.78 5.56 -5.75
CA ARG A 44 -2.96 5.42 -7.21
C ARG A 44 -4.39 5.75 -7.63
N GLY A 45 -5.39 5.30 -6.87
CA GLY A 45 -6.80 5.59 -7.13
C GLY A 45 -7.08 7.10 -7.17
N TRP A 46 -6.66 7.83 -6.14
CA TRP A 46 -6.85 9.29 -6.09
C TRP A 46 -6.04 10.04 -7.16
N GLN A 47 -4.81 9.60 -7.43
CA GLN A 47 -4.01 10.17 -8.52
C GLN A 47 -4.74 10.03 -9.84
N ASP A 48 -5.28 8.86 -10.11
CA ASP A 48 -6.02 8.62 -11.32
C ASP A 48 -7.25 9.53 -11.40
N GLU A 49 -8.07 9.60 -10.36
CA GLU A 49 -9.35 10.33 -10.39
C GLU A 49 -9.19 11.85 -10.47
N VAL A 50 -8.31 12.44 -9.64
CA VAL A 50 -8.20 13.89 -9.51
C VAL A 50 -7.17 14.49 -10.48
N ALA A 51 -6.15 13.74 -10.92
CA ALA A 51 -5.15 14.26 -11.88
C ALA A 51 -5.69 14.43 -13.30
N ARG A 52 -6.90 13.93 -13.59
CA ARG A 52 -7.54 14.01 -14.90
C ARG A 52 -8.35 15.28 -15.12
N GLU A 53 -8.49 16.13 -14.11
CA GLU A 53 -9.26 17.37 -14.19
C GLU A 53 -8.38 18.60 -13.98
N MET A 54 -8.58 19.60 -14.85
CA MET A 54 -8.01 20.94 -14.68
C MET A 54 -9.15 21.96 -14.73
N THR A 55 -8.98 23.06 -14.00
CA THR A 55 -9.97 24.14 -13.99
C THR A 55 -9.36 25.39 -14.58
N ILE A 56 -10.00 25.93 -15.61
CA ILE A 56 -9.71 27.26 -16.14
C ILE A 56 -10.70 28.23 -15.51
N GLN A 57 -10.17 29.29 -14.89
CA GLN A 57 -10.97 30.34 -14.26
C GLN A 57 -10.83 31.64 -15.05
N ILE A 58 -11.96 32.25 -15.40
CA ILE A 58 -12.01 33.56 -16.04
C ILE A 58 -12.60 34.55 -15.05
N ARG A 59 -11.78 35.52 -14.62
CA ARG A 59 -12.22 36.56 -13.68
C ARG A 59 -13.01 37.66 -14.38
N PRO A 60 -14.06 38.20 -13.73
CA PRO A 60 -14.81 39.33 -14.28
C PRO A 60 -13.91 40.54 -14.48
N THR A 61 -13.93 41.12 -15.67
CA THR A 61 -13.23 42.35 -16.02
C THR A 61 -14.24 43.33 -16.62
N ALA A 62 -14.18 44.60 -16.20
CA ALA A 62 -15.13 45.61 -16.65
C ALA A 62 -15.13 45.75 -18.18
N GLY A 63 -16.33 45.77 -18.78
CA GLY A 63 -16.52 45.96 -20.23
C GLY A 63 -16.31 44.72 -21.10
N ARG A 64 -16.22 43.51 -20.52
CA ARG A 64 -16.14 42.25 -21.27
C ARG A 64 -17.34 41.35 -21.01
N ASP A 65 -17.72 40.60 -22.04
CA ASP A 65 -18.71 39.53 -21.93
C ASP A 65 -18.02 38.24 -21.49
N LEU A 66 -18.25 37.85 -20.24
CA LEU A 66 -17.69 36.62 -19.67
C LEU A 66 -18.19 35.36 -20.35
N ASP A 67 -19.42 35.37 -20.88
CA ASP A 67 -20.00 34.18 -21.50
C ASP A 67 -19.37 33.95 -22.88
N ALA A 68 -19.16 35.02 -23.65
CA ALA A 68 -18.39 34.98 -24.89
C ALA A 68 -16.92 34.56 -24.67
N ASP A 69 -16.28 35.10 -23.62
CA ASP A 69 -14.91 34.71 -23.26
C ASP A 69 -14.85 33.24 -22.82
N SER A 70 -15.85 32.74 -22.10
CA SER A 70 -15.94 31.33 -21.70
C SER A 70 -16.08 30.40 -22.90
N ALA A 71 -16.93 30.75 -23.88
CA ALA A 71 -17.10 29.98 -25.11
C ALA A 71 -15.80 29.90 -25.91
N LYS A 72 -15.09 31.02 -26.01
CA LYS A 72 -13.78 31.07 -26.68
C LYS A 72 -12.71 30.25 -25.95
N ALA A 73 -12.70 30.28 -24.62
CA ALA A 73 -11.80 29.44 -23.83
C ALA A 73 -12.10 27.94 -24.02
N VAL A 74 -13.38 27.56 -24.12
CA VAL A 74 -13.79 26.18 -24.41
C VAL A 74 -13.26 25.72 -25.77
N GLU A 75 -13.38 26.54 -26.81
CA GLU A 75 -12.86 26.22 -28.15
C GLU A 75 -11.34 26.06 -28.13
N LEU A 76 -10.62 27.00 -27.50
CA LEU A 76 -9.16 26.96 -27.40
C LEU A 76 -8.66 25.73 -26.61
N ALA A 77 -9.35 25.36 -25.53
CA ALA A 77 -9.02 24.18 -24.75
C ALA A 77 -9.33 22.88 -25.51
N ARG A 78 -10.47 22.79 -26.19
CA ARG A 78 -10.87 21.61 -26.97
C ARG A 78 -9.96 21.38 -28.18
N ALA A 79 -9.37 22.44 -28.74
CA ALA A 79 -8.42 22.34 -29.85
C ALA A 79 -7.01 21.84 -29.44
N MET A 80 -6.76 21.62 -28.14
CA MET A 80 -5.48 21.10 -27.68
C MET A 80 -5.43 19.57 -27.74
N PRO A 81 -4.28 18.97 -28.13
CA PRO A 81 -4.05 17.53 -27.99
C PRO A 81 -4.06 17.12 -26.50
N GLY A 82 -4.55 15.92 -26.22
CA GLY A 82 -4.71 15.39 -24.87
C GLY A 82 -5.90 15.93 -24.06
N VAL A 83 -6.87 16.60 -24.69
CA VAL A 83 -8.13 17.02 -24.05
C VAL A 83 -9.28 16.12 -24.47
N THR A 84 -9.91 15.44 -23.51
CA THR A 84 -11.03 14.52 -23.74
C THR A 84 -12.36 15.26 -23.77
N SER A 85 -12.59 16.14 -22.79
CA SER A 85 -13.82 16.92 -22.70
C SER A 85 -13.58 18.28 -22.07
N VAL A 86 -14.39 19.26 -22.47
CA VAL A 86 -14.38 20.60 -21.91
C VAL A 86 -15.81 21.03 -21.63
N ARG A 87 -16.07 21.47 -20.40
CA ARG A 87 -17.39 21.92 -19.96
C ARG A 87 -17.26 23.25 -19.22
N ALA A 88 -17.91 24.29 -19.76
CA ALA A 88 -18.09 25.55 -19.06
C ALA A 88 -19.30 25.47 -18.13
N TYR A 89 -19.14 25.96 -16.90
CA TYR A 89 -20.23 26.15 -15.96
C TYR A 89 -20.87 27.52 -16.19
N THR A 90 -22.20 27.55 -16.18
CA THR A 90 -22.96 28.82 -16.21
C THR A 90 -22.88 29.53 -14.86
N LYS A 91 -23.23 30.82 -14.84
CA LYS A 91 -23.31 31.59 -13.59
C LYS A 91 -24.18 30.88 -12.55
N ALA A 92 -25.38 30.47 -12.95
CA ALA A 92 -26.34 29.80 -12.08
C ALA A 92 -25.81 28.48 -11.50
N GLN A 93 -25.08 27.68 -12.30
CA GLN A 93 -24.47 26.45 -11.82
C GLN A 93 -23.33 26.72 -10.82
N SER A 94 -22.51 27.75 -11.07
CA SER A 94 -21.48 28.16 -10.11
C SER A 94 -22.10 28.67 -8.80
N GLU A 95 -23.24 29.38 -8.86
CA GLU A 95 -23.99 29.84 -7.68
C GLU A 95 -24.60 28.68 -6.89
N GLU A 96 -25.15 27.68 -7.58
CA GLU A 96 -25.67 26.45 -6.97
C GLU A 96 -24.59 25.68 -6.19
N LEU A 97 -23.36 25.62 -6.71
CA LEU A 97 -22.22 25.02 -6.01
C LEU A 97 -21.83 25.78 -4.73
N LEU A 98 -22.14 27.08 -4.65
CA LEU A 98 -21.84 27.92 -3.50
C LEU A 98 -22.97 27.93 -2.46
N GLN A 99 -24.19 27.57 -2.87
CA GLN A 99 -25.39 27.58 -2.02
C GLN A 99 -25.26 26.77 -0.71
N PRO A 100 -24.59 25.59 -0.67
CA PRO A 100 -24.39 24.85 0.58
C PRO A 100 -23.55 25.59 1.63
N TRP A 101 -22.65 26.47 1.18
CA TRP A 101 -21.73 27.21 2.04
C TRP A 101 -22.27 28.58 2.44
N LEU A 102 -23.02 29.22 1.54
CA LEU A 102 -23.50 30.59 1.70
C LEU A 102 -24.97 30.67 2.15
N GLY A 103 -25.72 29.56 2.09
CA GLY A 103 -27.14 29.51 2.41
C GLY A 103 -28.04 29.96 1.25
N SER A 104 -29.30 29.53 1.27
CA SER A 104 -30.26 29.66 0.16
C SER A 104 -30.98 31.02 0.06
N GLY A 105 -30.31 32.13 0.39
CA GLY A 105 -30.98 33.44 0.46
C GLY A 105 -30.11 34.66 0.21
N LEU A 106 -28.86 34.49 -0.24
CA LEU A 106 -28.02 35.59 -0.68
C LEU A 106 -28.24 35.85 -2.17
N ASP A 107 -28.44 37.12 -2.53
CA ASP A 107 -28.48 37.54 -3.92
C ASP A 107 -27.05 37.52 -4.50
N LEU A 108 -26.65 36.34 -4.99
CA LEU A 108 -25.34 36.12 -5.61
C LEU A 108 -25.20 36.83 -6.96
N SER A 109 -26.28 37.45 -7.46
CA SER A 109 -26.27 38.13 -8.75
C SER A 109 -25.34 39.35 -8.80
N GLU A 110 -25.12 40.01 -7.65
CA GLU A 110 -24.24 41.18 -7.50
C GLU A 110 -22.76 40.83 -7.25
N LEU A 111 -22.45 39.57 -6.91
CA LEU A 111 -21.08 39.15 -6.68
C LEU A 111 -20.36 38.89 -8.03
N PRO A 112 -19.11 39.34 -8.19
CA PRO A 112 -18.30 39.02 -9.36
C PRO A 112 -17.86 37.55 -9.30
N VAL A 113 -18.76 36.63 -9.65
CA VAL A 113 -18.50 35.19 -9.70
C VAL A 113 -17.68 34.87 -10.95
N PRO A 114 -16.48 34.27 -10.83
CA PRO A 114 -15.69 33.85 -11.98
C PRO A 114 -16.37 32.72 -12.76
N ARG A 115 -16.12 32.66 -14.07
CA ARG A 115 -16.54 31.52 -14.88
C ARG A 115 -15.55 30.37 -14.72
N LEU A 116 -16.06 29.19 -14.41
CA LEU A 116 -15.29 27.97 -14.24
C LEU A 116 -15.47 27.10 -15.48
N ILE A 117 -14.36 26.62 -16.03
CA ILE A 117 -14.36 25.69 -17.15
C ILE A 117 -13.55 24.48 -16.71
N VAL A 118 -14.21 23.33 -16.63
CA VAL A 118 -13.58 22.06 -16.28
C VAL A 118 -13.12 21.40 -17.57
N VAL A 119 -11.84 21.03 -17.61
CA VAL A 119 -11.19 20.34 -18.72
C VAL A 119 -10.77 18.96 -18.22
N THR A 120 -11.31 17.93 -18.85
CA THR A 120 -10.92 16.53 -18.63
C THR A 120 -9.87 16.14 -19.64
N LEU A 121 -8.83 15.49 -19.15
CA LEU A 121 -7.62 15.19 -19.92
C LEU A 121 -7.55 13.73 -20.30
N ASP A 122 -6.87 13.44 -21.40
CA ASP A 122 -6.60 12.08 -21.85
C ASP A 122 -5.56 11.40 -20.93
N LYS A 123 -5.68 10.09 -20.76
CA LYS A 123 -4.75 9.27 -19.97
C LYS A 123 -3.40 9.06 -20.68
N GLN A 124 -3.40 9.01 -22.01
CA GLN A 124 -2.25 8.61 -22.82
C GLN A 124 -1.50 9.81 -23.40
N GLU A 125 -2.22 10.88 -23.74
CA GLU A 125 -1.63 12.05 -24.38
C GLU A 125 -1.45 13.21 -23.38
N ARG A 126 -0.20 13.66 -23.22
CA ARG A 126 0.13 14.74 -22.26
C ARG A 126 -0.15 16.10 -22.88
N LEU A 127 -1.09 16.83 -22.28
CA LEU A 127 -1.31 18.25 -22.57
C LEU A 127 -0.13 19.11 -22.07
N ASP A 128 0.39 19.98 -22.93
CA ASP A 128 1.31 21.05 -22.54
C ASP A 128 0.55 22.25 -21.96
N ILE A 129 0.55 22.35 -20.63
CA ILE A 129 -0.14 23.40 -19.87
C ILE A 129 0.49 24.78 -20.12
N ALA A 130 1.80 24.86 -20.38
CA ALA A 130 2.46 26.13 -20.64
C ALA A 130 2.00 26.72 -21.99
N VAL A 131 1.84 25.87 -23.00
CA VAL A 131 1.27 26.26 -24.30
C VAL A 131 -0.19 26.68 -24.16
N LEU A 132 -1.01 25.91 -23.45
CA LEU A 132 -2.41 26.27 -23.19
C LEU A 132 -2.52 27.60 -22.45
N ARG A 133 -1.71 27.79 -21.39
CA ARG A 133 -1.63 29.06 -20.63
C ARG A 133 -1.32 30.23 -21.54
N LYS A 134 -0.33 30.11 -22.42
CA LYS A 134 0.07 31.17 -23.35
C LYS A 134 -1.03 31.51 -24.35
N ARG A 135 -1.72 30.50 -24.88
CA ARG A 135 -2.86 30.70 -25.81
C ARG A 135 -4.04 31.38 -25.12
N LEU A 136 -4.39 30.95 -23.91
CA LEU A 136 -5.50 31.53 -23.15
C LEU A 136 -5.20 32.95 -22.68
N SER A 137 -4.01 33.21 -22.12
CA SER A 137 -3.64 34.55 -21.65
C SER A 137 -3.53 35.57 -22.79
N GLY A 138 -3.16 35.12 -23.99
CA GLY A 138 -3.11 35.97 -25.18
C GLY A 138 -4.49 36.30 -25.77
N ALA A 139 -5.47 35.40 -25.63
CA ALA A 139 -6.81 35.58 -26.17
C ALA A 139 -7.79 36.23 -25.18
N ILE A 140 -7.65 35.95 -23.88
CA ILE A 140 -8.58 36.31 -22.81
C ILE A 140 -7.77 36.82 -21.60
N PRO A 141 -7.70 38.14 -21.38
CA PRO A 141 -7.10 38.72 -20.19
C PRO A 141 -7.83 38.26 -18.91
N GLY A 142 -7.09 38.03 -17.83
CA GLY A 142 -7.69 37.65 -16.54
C GLY A 142 -7.93 36.15 -16.34
N THR A 143 -7.47 35.30 -17.28
CA THR A 143 -7.53 33.83 -17.18
C THR A 143 -6.47 33.28 -16.24
N THR A 144 -6.88 32.41 -15.31
CA THR A 144 -6.00 31.61 -14.46
C THR A 144 -6.25 30.14 -14.73
N ILE A 145 -5.19 29.34 -14.84
CA ILE A 145 -5.30 27.88 -14.94
C ILE A 145 -4.89 27.31 -13.59
N ASP A 146 -5.79 26.58 -12.96
CA ASP A 146 -5.51 25.79 -11.78
C ASP A 146 -5.24 24.34 -12.19
N ASP A 147 -4.04 23.87 -11.87
CA ASP A 147 -3.60 22.52 -12.13
C ASP A 147 -3.44 21.77 -10.81
N HIS A 148 -4.48 21.00 -10.48
CA HIS A 148 -4.54 20.20 -9.27
C HIS A 148 -3.43 19.12 -9.24
N ARG A 149 -2.82 18.80 -10.38
CA ARG A 149 -1.75 17.81 -10.49
C ARG A 149 -0.52 18.15 -9.66
N VAL A 150 -0.14 19.43 -9.57
CA VAL A 150 1.07 19.83 -8.82
C VAL A 150 0.93 19.57 -7.32
N TRP A 151 -0.27 19.78 -6.78
CA TRP A 151 -0.55 19.47 -5.37
C TRP A 151 -0.65 17.96 -5.15
N LEU A 152 -1.30 17.23 -6.06
CA LEU A 152 -1.39 15.78 -6.03
C LEU A 152 -0.02 15.09 -6.14
N GLU A 153 0.88 15.59 -6.97
CA GLU A 153 2.26 15.08 -7.07
C GLU A 153 2.99 15.17 -5.73
N ARG A 154 2.77 16.25 -4.97
CA ARG A 154 3.35 16.40 -3.63
C ARG A 154 2.75 15.40 -2.64
N LEU A 155 1.44 15.20 -2.66
CA LEU A 155 0.79 14.16 -1.85
C LEU A 155 1.24 12.75 -2.25
N ALA A 156 1.44 12.50 -3.54
CA ALA A 156 1.99 11.24 -4.05
C ALA A 156 3.39 10.98 -3.51
N ILE A 157 4.24 12.00 -3.43
CA ILE A 157 5.56 11.89 -2.81
C ILE A 157 5.44 11.57 -1.32
N MET A 158 4.51 12.21 -0.59
CA MET A 158 4.26 11.87 0.83
C MET A 158 3.78 10.42 1.00
N ALA A 159 2.84 9.96 0.17
CA ALA A 159 2.38 8.57 0.19
C ALA A 159 3.52 7.58 -0.12
N LYS A 160 4.39 7.89 -1.08
CA LYS A 160 5.59 7.09 -1.37
C LYS A 160 6.53 7.01 -0.17
N SER A 161 6.71 8.10 0.59
CA SER A 161 7.50 8.08 1.82
C SER A 161 6.90 7.16 2.88
N VAL A 162 5.57 7.11 3.01
CA VAL A 162 4.88 6.18 3.91
C VAL A 162 5.07 4.73 3.47
N VAL A 163 4.93 4.44 2.18
CA VAL A 163 5.21 3.10 1.62
C VAL A 163 6.67 2.71 1.84
N PHE A 164 7.60 3.64 1.67
CA PHE A 164 9.02 3.41 1.96
C PHE A 164 9.27 3.10 3.44
N ALA A 165 8.66 3.86 4.36
CA ALA A 165 8.75 3.59 5.79
C ALA A 165 8.18 2.21 6.13
N ALA A 166 7.05 1.81 5.54
CA ALA A 166 6.48 0.48 5.71
C ALA A 166 7.44 -0.62 5.18
N ALA A 167 8.11 -0.40 4.05
CA ALA A 167 9.10 -1.33 3.52
C ALA A 167 10.32 -1.48 4.45
N VAL A 168 10.78 -0.39 5.08
CA VAL A 168 11.85 -0.40 6.08
C VAL A 168 11.42 -1.20 7.32
N ILE A 169 10.21 -0.96 7.84
CA ILE A 169 9.66 -1.71 8.98
C ILE A 169 9.58 -3.20 8.65
N PHE A 170 9.09 -3.54 7.45
CA PHE A 170 9.02 -4.93 6.99
C PHE A 170 10.41 -5.58 6.94
N ALA A 171 11.41 -4.89 6.41
CA ALA A 171 12.79 -5.37 6.40
C ALA A 171 13.36 -5.58 7.81
N LEU A 172 13.05 -4.68 8.76
CA LEU A 172 13.44 -4.84 10.16
C LEU A 172 12.78 -6.04 10.82
N VAL A 173 11.49 -6.29 10.55
CA VAL A 173 10.77 -7.48 11.03
C VAL A 173 11.42 -8.75 10.50
N LEU A 174 11.77 -8.79 9.21
CA LEU A 174 12.49 -9.94 8.63
C LEU A 174 13.87 -10.14 9.25
N ALA A 175 14.63 -9.06 9.47
CA ALA A 175 15.94 -9.15 10.12
C ALA A 175 15.82 -9.67 11.56
N ALA A 176 14.88 -9.13 12.34
CA ALA A 176 14.58 -9.58 13.70
C ALA A 176 14.16 -11.05 13.73
N MET A 177 13.35 -11.47 12.75
CA MET A 177 12.97 -12.86 12.59
C MET A 177 14.17 -13.78 12.36
N ILE A 178 15.07 -13.43 11.43
CA ILE A 178 16.28 -14.20 11.14
C ILE A 178 17.14 -14.33 12.41
N LEU A 179 17.33 -13.25 13.16
CA LEU A 179 18.05 -13.24 14.44
C LEU A 179 17.39 -14.15 15.47
N ALA A 180 16.07 -14.09 15.63
CA ALA A 180 15.34 -14.94 16.57
C ALA A 180 15.47 -16.43 16.20
N VAL A 181 15.35 -16.78 14.92
CA VAL A 181 15.57 -18.15 14.43
C VAL A 181 17.01 -18.59 14.65
N ALA A 182 17.97 -17.69 14.47
CA ALA A 182 19.37 -17.97 14.70
C ALA A 182 19.65 -18.31 16.16
N PHE A 183 19.16 -17.49 17.10
CA PHE A 183 19.29 -17.76 18.53
C PHE A 183 18.56 -19.04 18.95
N ALA A 184 17.37 -19.30 18.39
CA ALA A 184 16.64 -20.53 18.67
C ALA A 184 17.40 -21.78 18.17
N THR A 185 17.98 -21.69 16.98
CA THR A 185 18.80 -22.78 16.40
C THR A 185 20.05 -23.01 17.23
N GLN A 186 20.76 -21.95 17.62
CA GLN A 186 21.95 -22.06 18.47
C GLN A 186 21.62 -22.62 19.86
N GLY A 187 20.54 -22.16 20.49
CA GLY A 187 20.07 -22.69 21.77
C GLY A 187 19.70 -24.17 21.68
N ALA A 188 19.05 -24.59 20.58
CA ALA A 188 18.74 -26.00 20.32
C ALA A 188 20.01 -26.86 20.12
N MET A 189 21.04 -26.33 19.45
CA MET A 189 22.32 -27.03 19.28
C MET A 189 23.08 -27.14 20.61
N ALA A 190 23.15 -26.05 21.39
CA ALA A 190 23.82 -26.04 22.69
C ALA A 190 23.19 -27.00 23.69
N GLY A 191 21.85 -27.10 23.70
CA GLY A 191 21.12 -28.00 24.60
C GLY A 191 21.23 -29.49 24.23
N ASN A 192 21.57 -29.83 22.99
CA ASN A 192 21.67 -31.21 22.50
C ASN A 192 23.10 -31.64 22.14
N ARG A 193 24.11 -30.91 22.65
CA ARG A 193 25.52 -31.12 22.30
C ARG A 193 25.98 -32.57 22.51
N GLU A 194 25.60 -33.19 23.62
CA GLU A 194 25.97 -34.58 23.96
C GLU A 194 25.41 -35.60 22.95
N ILE A 195 24.18 -35.40 22.48
CA ILE A 195 23.54 -36.26 21.46
C ILE A 195 24.26 -36.09 20.10
N ILE A 196 24.62 -34.85 19.77
CA ILE A 196 25.30 -34.52 18.51
C ILE A 196 26.72 -35.10 18.48
N GLU A 197 27.47 -35.00 19.59
CA GLU A 197 28.82 -35.57 19.71
C GLU A 197 28.79 -37.09 19.54
N VAL A 198 27.85 -37.81 20.17
CA VAL A 198 27.71 -39.27 19.99
C VAL A 198 27.38 -39.64 18.54
N LEU A 199 26.50 -38.89 17.87
CA LEU A 199 26.15 -39.16 16.48
C LEU A 199 27.31 -38.87 15.51
N HIS A 200 28.12 -37.85 15.81
CA HIS A 200 29.33 -37.53 15.08
C HIS A 200 30.38 -38.64 15.24
N PHE A 201 30.57 -39.18 16.45
CA PHE A 201 31.47 -40.32 16.70
C PHE A 201 31.04 -41.61 15.98
N VAL A 202 29.75 -41.79 15.69
CA VAL A 202 29.23 -42.93 14.90
C VAL A 202 29.32 -42.69 13.38
N GLY A 203 29.83 -41.53 12.93
CA GLY A 203 30.13 -41.23 11.53
C GLY A 203 28.96 -40.65 10.73
N ALA A 204 27.99 -40.01 11.39
CA ALA A 204 26.91 -39.32 10.68
C ALA A 204 27.47 -38.13 9.88
N ALA A 205 27.18 -38.08 8.58
CA ALA A 205 27.56 -36.95 7.74
C ALA A 205 26.87 -35.65 8.18
N ASP A 206 27.60 -34.54 8.26
CA ASP A 206 27.07 -33.20 8.63
C ASP A 206 25.88 -32.75 7.75
N SER A 207 25.83 -33.26 6.52
CA SER A 207 24.72 -33.04 5.59
C SER A 207 23.41 -33.71 6.04
N TYR A 208 23.49 -34.85 6.73
CA TYR A 208 22.34 -35.54 7.31
C TYR A 208 21.79 -34.77 8.51
N ILE A 209 22.67 -34.31 9.41
CA ILE A 209 22.28 -33.52 10.60
C ILE A 209 21.64 -32.19 10.17
N SER A 210 22.30 -31.44 9.29
CA SER A 210 21.77 -30.14 8.81
C SER A 210 20.42 -30.26 8.09
N ARG A 211 20.15 -31.38 7.38
CA ARG A 211 18.86 -31.62 6.71
C ARG A 211 17.72 -31.94 7.68
N GLN A 212 18.01 -32.65 8.78
CA GLN A 212 17.02 -32.91 9.83
C GLN A 212 16.61 -31.61 10.53
N PHE A 213 17.58 -30.78 10.90
CA PHE A 213 17.31 -29.45 11.47
C PHE A 213 16.54 -28.56 10.49
N GLN A 214 16.93 -28.53 9.22
CA GLN A 214 16.20 -27.79 8.18
C GLN A 214 14.72 -28.20 8.14
N ARG A 215 14.43 -29.51 8.10
CA ARG A 215 13.05 -30.02 8.00
C ARG A 215 12.23 -29.70 9.25
N HIS A 216 12.83 -29.82 10.43
CA HIS A 216 12.18 -29.49 11.70
C HIS A 216 11.83 -28.00 11.78
N PHE A 217 12.80 -27.11 11.57
CA PHE A 217 12.59 -25.66 11.61
C PHE A 217 11.69 -25.16 10.48
N PHE A 218 11.73 -25.79 9.31
CA PHE A 218 10.78 -25.51 8.23
C PHE A 218 9.34 -25.83 8.63
N GLN A 219 9.09 -26.97 9.28
CA GLN A 219 7.74 -27.31 9.76
C GLN A 219 7.26 -26.38 10.87
N LEU A 220 8.13 -25.98 11.80
CA LEU A 220 7.81 -24.97 12.81
C LEU A 220 7.51 -23.62 12.16
N GLY A 221 8.31 -23.23 11.16
CA GLY A 221 8.11 -22.05 10.34
C GLY A 221 6.77 -22.06 9.60
N LEU A 222 6.38 -23.21 9.04
CA LEU A 222 5.12 -23.38 8.32
C LEU A 222 3.90 -23.32 9.25
N ARG A 223 3.99 -23.93 10.44
CA ARG A 223 2.93 -23.83 11.47
C ARG A 223 2.80 -22.41 12.00
N GLY A 224 3.90 -21.77 12.39
CA GLY A 224 3.90 -20.38 12.83
C GLY A 224 3.40 -19.45 11.74
N GLY A 225 3.85 -19.65 10.50
CA GLY A 225 3.42 -18.89 9.34
C GLY A 225 1.93 -19.05 9.05
N ALA A 226 1.38 -20.27 9.15
CA ALA A 226 -0.05 -20.51 8.99
C ALA A 226 -0.89 -19.84 10.09
N ILE A 227 -0.43 -19.87 11.34
CA ILE A 227 -1.13 -19.20 12.46
C ILE A 227 -1.08 -17.68 12.27
N GLY A 228 0.11 -17.11 12.06
CA GLY A 228 0.28 -15.67 11.90
C GLY A 228 -0.40 -15.13 10.65
N GLY A 229 -0.28 -15.83 9.53
CA GLY A 229 -0.96 -15.51 8.28
C GLY A 229 -2.47 -15.64 8.41
N GLY A 230 -2.97 -16.69 9.06
CA GLY A 230 -4.41 -16.86 9.34
C GLY A 230 -4.97 -15.74 10.22
N LEU A 231 -4.24 -15.33 11.25
CA LEU A 231 -4.61 -14.17 12.08
C LEU A 231 -4.59 -12.87 11.28
N ALA A 232 -3.64 -12.69 10.36
CA ALA A 232 -3.60 -11.52 9.50
C ALA A 232 -4.80 -11.49 8.55
N ILE A 233 -5.13 -12.63 7.92
CA ILE A 233 -6.33 -12.78 7.08
C ILE A 233 -7.59 -12.41 7.87
N LEU A 234 -7.73 -12.91 9.10
CA LEU A 234 -8.86 -12.59 9.97
C LEU A 234 -8.89 -11.10 10.35
N ALA A 235 -7.74 -10.50 10.67
CA ALA A 235 -7.65 -9.09 11.00
C ALA A 235 -8.04 -8.20 9.81
N PHE A 236 -7.55 -8.52 8.60
CA PHE A 236 -7.93 -7.81 7.38
C PHE A 236 -9.40 -8.02 7.06
N PHE A 237 -9.91 -9.25 7.13
CA PHE A 237 -11.33 -9.54 6.94
C PHE A 237 -12.22 -8.75 7.92
N ALA A 238 -11.87 -8.76 9.21
CA ALA A 238 -12.57 -7.98 10.24
C ALA A 238 -12.53 -6.48 9.92
N SER A 239 -11.37 -5.95 9.52
CA SER A 239 -11.25 -4.54 9.13
C SER A 239 -12.16 -4.18 7.94
N GLY A 240 -12.28 -5.07 6.94
CA GLY A 240 -13.20 -4.92 5.82
C GLY A 240 -14.67 -4.90 6.26
N THR A 241 -15.06 -5.79 7.19
CA THR A 241 -16.44 -5.80 7.71
C THR A 241 -16.77 -4.55 8.53
N VAL A 242 -15.83 -4.07 9.33
CA VAL A 242 -15.98 -2.81 10.09
C VAL A 242 -16.07 -1.62 9.14
N ALA A 243 -15.25 -1.58 8.10
CA ALA A 243 -15.32 -0.55 7.06
C ALA A 243 -16.67 -0.58 6.33
N ALA A 244 -17.17 -1.75 5.95
CA ALA A 244 -18.49 -1.89 5.32
C ALA A 244 -19.64 -1.45 6.25
N TRP A 245 -19.52 -1.71 7.55
CA TRP A 245 -20.50 -1.24 8.53
C TRP A 245 -20.45 0.30 8.69
N LEU A 246 -19.26 0.89 8.70
CA LEU A 246 -19.08 2.34 8.72
C LEU A 246 -19.64 3.01 7.45
N ARG A 247 -19.57 2.35 6.29
CA ARG A 247 -20.20 2.82 5.04
C ARG A 247 -21.72 2.96 5.14
N ALA A 248 -22.40 2.13 5.94
CA ALA A 248 -23.86 2.20 6.12
C ALA A 248 -24.33 3.42 6.93
N THR A 249 -23.40 4.28 7.40
CA THR A 249 -23.68 5.51 8.14
C THR A 249 -23.58 6.72 7.19
N PRO A 250 -24.33 7.82 7.36
CA PRO A 250 -24.26 8.99 6.46
C PRO A 250 -22.87 9.64 6.27
N GLY A 251 -21.91 9.40 7.18
CA GLY A 251 -20.51 9.82 7.02
C GLY A 251 -19.63 8.82 6.24
N GLY A 252 -20.16 7.65 5.93
CA GLY A 252 -19.48 6.55 5.25
C GLY A 252 -19.22 6.82 3.77
N ASP A 253 -20.18 7.40 3.05
CA ASP A 253 -20.02 7.85 1.66
C ASP A 253 -18.92 8.91 1.54
N GLN A 254 -18.78 9.76 2.56
CA GLN A 254 -17.74 10.79 2.61
C GLN A 254 -16.36 10.17 2.85
N LEU A 255 -16.26 9.12 3.66
CA LEU A 255 -15.02 8.35 3.84
C LEU A 255 -14.63 7.57 2.57
N GLU A 256 -15.60 7.05 1.81
CA GLU A 256 -15.34 6.38 0.54
C GLU A 256 -14.87 7.36 -0.54
N ALA A 257 -15.51 8.53 -0.64
CA ALA A 257 -15.05 9.60 -1.53
C ALA A 257 -13.67 10.15 -1.12
N MET A 258 -13.36 10.17 0.18
CA MET A 258 -12.08 10.66 0.68
C MET A 258 -10.98 9.61 0.71
N PHE A 259 -11.27 8.31 0.74
CA PHE A 259 -10.26 7.24 0.90
C PHE A 259 -10.29 6.15 -0.17
N GLY A 260 -11.24 6.20 -1.10
CA GLY A 260 -11.45 5.23 -2.16
C GLY A 260 -12.13 3.95 -1.65
N ASP A 261 -12.47 3.05 -2.58
CA ASP A 261 -12.95 1.72 -2.22
C ASP A 261 -11.80 0.92 -1.61
N PHE A 262 -11.84 0.76 -0.29
CA PHE A 262 -11.06 -0.25 0.41
C PHE A 262 -11.59 -1.65 0.06
N SER A 263 -11.58 -2.04 -1.22
CA SER A 263 -11.73 -3.44 -1.56
C SER A 263 -10.46 -4.14 -1.09
N LEU A 264 -10.61 -5.08 -0.17
CA LEU A 264 -9.57 -6.04 0.14
C LEU A 264 -9.43 -6.94 -1.08
N GLY A 265 -8.74 -6.43 -2.11
CA GLY A 265 -8.52 -7.17 -3.34
C GLY A 265 -7.87 -8.51 -3.03
N GLU A 266 -8.16 -9.53 -3.85
CA GLU A 266 -7.58 -10.88 -3.73
C GLU A 266 -6.04 -10.86 -3.59
N ASN A 267 -5.41 -9.81 -4.13
CA ASN A 267 -3.99 -9.48 -4.00
C ASN A 267 -3.47 -9.46 -2.56
N ILE A 268 -4.24 -8.96 -1.58
CA ILE A 268 -3.79 -8.90 -0.18
C ILE A 268 -3.72 -10.31 0.41
N TYR A 269 -4.74 -11.14 0.17
CA TYR A 269 -4.73 -12.52 0.63
C TYR A 269 -3.61 -13.34 -0.02
N ALA A 270 -3.36 -13.13 -1.32
CA ALA A 270 -2.23 -13.73 -2.02
C ALA A 270 -0.89 -13.27 -1.46
N ALA A 271 -0.73 -11.98 -1.14
CA ALA A 271 0.48 -11.44 -0.54
C ALA A 271 0.74 -12.04 0.85
N ILE A 272 -0.30 -12.20 1.69
CA ILE A 272 -0.17 -12.84 3.00
C ILE A 272 0.28 -14.30 2.87
N ALA A 273 -0.32 -15.05 1.93
CA ALA A 273 0.07 -16.43 1.67
C ALA A 273 1.54 -16.53 1.22
N LEU A 274 1.98 -15.61 0.35
CA LEU A 274 3.36 -15.55 -0.13
C LEU A 274 4.33 -15.18 1.00
N ILE A 275 3.97 -14.24 1.88
CA ILE A 275 4.77 -13.87 3.05
C ILE A 275 4.90 -15.05 4.01
N ALA A 276 3.79 -15.74 4.33
CA ALA A 276 3.82 -16.90 5.21
C ALA A 276 4.70 -18.03 4.64
N ALA A 277 4.59 -18.31 3.34
CA ALA A 277 5.44 -19.28 2.66
C ALA A 277 6.91 -18.85 2.64
N GLY A 278 7.19 -17.59 2.30
CA GLY A 278 8.54 -17.02 2.28
C GLY A 278 9.20 -17.10 3.65
N ILE A 279 8.45 -16.79 4.72
CA ILE A 279 8.92 -16.88 6.10
C ILE A 279 9.27 -18.32 6.49
N ALA A 280 8.44 -19.31 6.12
CA ALA A 280 8.73 -20.72 6.38
C ALA A 280 10.02 -21.16 5.67
N ILE A 281 10.20 -20.75 4.42
CA ILE A 281 11.42 -21.03 3.63
C ILE A 281 12.65 -20.39 4.27
N VAL A 282 12.58 -19.10 4.64
CA VAL A 282 13.68 -18.38 5.29
C VAL A 282 14.06 -19.04 6.61
N THR A 283 13.07 -19.43 7.43
CA THR A 283 13.30 -20.09 8.71
C THR A 283 14.06 -21.41 8.54
N GLY A 284 13.63 -22.24 7.60
CA GLY A 284 14.32 -23.50 7.28
C GLY A 284 15.73 -23.28 6.71
N PHE A 285 15.89 -22.31 5.80
CA PHE A 285 17.17 -22.01 5.17
C PHE A 285 18.20 -21.46 6.18
N VAL A 286 17.81 -20.50 7.01
CA VAL A 286 18.66 -19.91 8.05
C VAL A 286 19.12 -20.97 9.03
N SER A 287 18.21 -21.84 9.49
CA SER A 287 18.56 -22.95 10.39
C SER A 287 19.64 -23.86 9.76
N ARG A 288 19.47 -24.24 8.49
CA ARG A 288 20.46 -25.06 7.78
C ARG A 288 21.83 -24.40 7.71
N VAL A 289 21.89 -23.12 7.33
CA VAL A 289 23.15 -22.38 7.19
C VAL A 289 23.90 -22.29 8.52
N ILE A 290 23.16 -22.04 9.61
CA ILE A 290 23.74 -21.91 10.96
C ILE A 290 24.28 -23.25 11.45
N VAL A 291 23.51 -24.34 11.32
CA VAL A 291 23.95 -25.67 11.72
C VAL A 291 25.20 -26.08 10.93
N PHE A 292 25.23 -25.83 9.61
CA PHE A 292 26.36 -26.19 8.77
C PHE A 292 27.63 -25.38 9.10
N ARG A 293 27.50 -24.09 9.43
CA ARG A 293 28.62 -23.28 9.92
C ARG A 293 29.14 -23.80 11.26
N HIS A 294 28.25 -24.08 12.20
CA HIS A 294 28.63 -24.56 13.52
C HIS A 294 29.33 -25.93 13.50
N LEU A 295 28.91 -26.85 12.63
CA LEU A 295 29.55 -28.16 12.45
C LEU A 295 30.96 -28.03 11.84
N ARG A 296 31.17 -27.09 10.91
CA ARG A 296 32.50 -26.80 10.33
C ARG A 296 33.49 -26.22 11.33
N ASP A 297 33.01 -25.50 12.34
CA ASP A 297 33.88 -24.93 13.38
C ASP A 297 34.33 -26.01 14.39
N LEU A 298 33.69 -27.18 14.40
CA LEU A 298 33.99 -28.31 15.31
C LEU A 298 34.88 -29.40 14.67
N SER A 299 35.04 -29.38 13.33
CA SER A 299 35.89 -30.30 12.55
C SER A 299 37.28 -29.73 12.31
#